data_AF-A0A7C5WRU9-F1
#
_entry.id   AF-A0A7C5WRU9-F1
#
_cell.length_a   1.000
_cell.length_b   1.000
_cell.length_c   1.000
_cell.angle_alpha   90.00
_cell.angle_beta   90.00
_cell.angle_gamma   90.00
#
_symmetry.space_group_name_H-M   'P 1'
#
loop_
_entity.id
_entity.type
_entity.pdbx_description
1 polymer ?
#
loop_
_entity_poly.entity_id
_entity_poly.type
_entity_poly.pdbx_seq_one_letter_code
_entity_poly.pdbx_strand_id
1 'polypeptide(L)'
;EATIEQLGEHLRIAVIEGDLETENDAERIRKLGVKAIQIATGSACHLDAHMIHQALHNLDLDEFDIVFIENVGNLVCPASFDLGQHVNVTLLSVPEGDDKPAKYPVMFRTADLVLISKCDLLPVLDDFKVDRAIGYLQDIASAAPVIELSAKKHDGLPHWIEWVSHQVENRIAWLEENPLPPVAASTAHSHAPQHTHKHTTHTPHKHEAPSTLPQATSD
;
A
#
# COMPACT_ATOMS: atom_id res chain seq x y z
N GLU A 1 6.92 12.34 2.45
CA GLU A 1 7.82 13.47 2.11
C GLU A 1 8.88 13.71 3.18
N ALA A 2 8.56 14.25 4.37
CA ALA A 2 9.57 14.52 5.42
C ALA A 2 10.42 13.30 5.82
N THR A 3 9.83 12.09 5.78
CA THR A 3 10.55 10.82 5.95
C THR A 3 11.64 10.61 4.89
N ILE A 4 11.32 10.89 3.61
CA ILE A 4 12.26 10.74 2.49
C ILE A 4 13.39 11.76 2.60
N GLU A 5 13.06 13.01 2.95
CA GLU A 5 14.06 14.06 3.10
C GLU A 5 15.09 13.74 4.20
N GLN A 6 14.66 13.07 5.27
CA GLN A 6 15.55 12.72 6.38
C GLN A 6 16.27 11.37 6.20
N LEU A 7 15.62 10.36 5.59
CA LEU A 7 16.24 9.04 5.37
C LEU A 7 17.03 8.96 4.06
N GLY A 8 16.70 9.76 3.06
CA GLY A 8 17.25 9.65 1.70
C GLY A 8 18.74 9.91 1.60
N GLU A 9 19.36 10.52 2.63
CA GLU A 9 20.82 10.65 2.71
C GLU A 9 21.53 9.35 3.14
N HIS A 10 20.80 8.40 3.70
CA HIS A 10 21.34 7.20 4.33
C HIS A 10 20.80 5.90 3.73
N LEU A 11 19.58 5.92 3.20
CA LEU A 11 18.90 4.76 2.63
C LEU A 11 18.43 5.04 1.22
N ARG A 12 18.54 4.04 0.35
CA ARG A 12 17.97 4.04 -1.00
C ARG A 12 16.50 3.63 -0.89
N ILE A 13 15.61 4.57 -1.16
CA ILE A 13 14.17 4.42 -0.92
C ILE A 13 13.44 4.21 -2.24
N ALA A 14 12.48 3.28 -2.26
CA ALA A 14 11.40 3.25 -3.23
C ALA A 14 10.04 3.38 -2.52
N VAL A 15 9.02 3.80 -3.26
CA VAL A 15 7.65 3.89 -2.76
C VAL A 15 6.69 3.20 -3.72
N ILE A 16 5.74 2.46 -3.17
CA ILE A 16 4.57 1.96 -3.87
C ILE A 16 3.36 2.67 -3.28
N GLU A 17 2.63 3.40 -4.11
CA GLU A 17 1.48 4.23 -3.73
C GLU A 17 0.19 3.55 -4.17
N GLY A 18 -0.72 3.31 -3.24
CA GLY A 18 -2.05 2.78 -3.52
C GLY A 18 -3.13 3.83 -3.34
N ASP A 19 -3.76 4.23 -4.44
CA ASP A 19 -4.92 5.15 -4.43
C ASP A 19 -5.96 4.66 -5.44
N LEU A 20 -7.20 5.13 -5.31
CA LEU A 20 -8.30 4.72 -6.16
C LEU A 20 -8.03 5.10 -7.63
N GLU A 21 -7.65 6.35 -7.87
CA GLU A 21 -7.60 6.88 -9.24
C GLU A 21 -6.48 7.91 -9.48
N THR A 22 -5.94 8.60 -8.48
CA THR A 22 -5.02 9.71 -8.71
C THR A 22 -3.56 9.31 -8.59
N GLU A 23 -2.67 9.99 -9.33
CA GLU A 23 -1.22 9.85 -9.18
C GLU A 23 -0.60 10.95 -8.29
N ASN A 24 -1.43 11.73 -7.59
CA ASN A 24 -0.98 12.94 -6.92
C ASN A 24 0.12 12.67 -5.90
N ASP A 25 -0.03 11.59 -5.13
CA ASP A 25 0.94 11.21 -4.11
C ASP A 25 2.22 10.67 -4.74
N ALA A 26 2.12 9.76 -5.72
CA ALA A 26 3.29 9.28 -6.46
C ALA A 26 4.07 10.40 -7.16
N GLU A 27 3.39 11.41 -7.72
CA GLU A 27 4.03 12.58 -8.31
C GLU A 27 4.77 13.43 -7.27
N ARG A 28 4.18 13.64 -6.09
CA ARG A 28 4.83 14.35 -4.99
C ARG A 28 6.09 13.63 -4.53
N ILE A 29 6.04 12.31 -4.41
CA ILE A 29 7.21 11.49 -4.08
C ILE A 29 8.28 11.58 -5.17
N ARG A 30 7.92 11.47 -6.45
CA ARG A 30 8.88 11.57 -7.56
C ARG A 30 9.59 12.93 -7.63
N LYS A 31 8.92 14.02 -7.22
CA LYS A 31 9.53 15.37 -7.14
C LYS A 31 10.66 15.44 -6.11
N LEU A 32 10.72 14.52 -5.14
CA LEU A 32 11.82 14.39 -4.18
C LEU A 32 12.99 13.54 -4.73
N GLY A 33 12.92 13.06 -5.98
CA GLY A 33 13.96 12.22 -6.59
C GLY A 33 13.86 10.74 -6.25
N VAL A 34 12.79 10.31 -5.57
CA VAL A 34 12.55 8.91 -5.20
C VAL A 34 11.74 8.18 -6.26
N LYS A 35 12.06 6.90 -6.51
CA LYS A 35 11.27 6.04 -7.39
C LYS A 35 9.93 5.74 -6.73
N ALA A 36 8.83 6.16 -7.35
CA ALA A 36 7.47 5.85 -6.89
C ALA A 36 6.65 5.16 -7.99
N ILE A 37 6.03 4.03 -7.63
CA ILE A 37 5.11 3.26 -8.47
C ILE A 37 3.69 3.50 -7.98
N GLN A 38 2.81 4.02 -8.83
CA GLN A 38 1.38 4.10 -8.52
C GLN A 38 0.69 2.77 -8.83
N ILE A 39 -0.16 2.32 -7.92
CA ILE A 39 -1.19 1.32 -8.14
C ILE A 39 -2.53 2.05 -8.09
N ALA A 40 -3.21 2.14 -9.24
CA ALA A 40 -4.59 2.61 -9.30
C ALA A 40 -5.51 1.42 -8.99
N THR A 41 -6.14 1.42 -7.82
CA THR A 41 -6.98 0.31 -7.35
C THR A 41 -8.38 0.33 -7.96
N GLY A 42 -8.74 1.42 -8.65
CA GLY A 42 -10.07 1.68 -9.17
C GLY A 42 -11.07 1.78 -8.03
N SER A 43 -11.95 0.79 -7.91
CA SER A 43 -12.95 0.73 -6.83
C SER A 43 -12.50 -0.05 -5.59
N ALA A 44 -11.31 -0.67 -5.61
CA ALA A 44 -10.85 -1.47 -4.47
C ALA A 44 -10.37 -0.57 -3.32
N CYS A 45 -10.83 -0.89 -2.10
CA CYS A 45 -10.56 -0.11 -0.88
C CYS A 45 -9.26 -0.50 -0.15
N HIS A 46 -8.41 -1.32 -0.77
CA HIS A 46 -7.17 -1.85 -0.21
C HIS A 46 -6.24 -2.29 -1.34
N LEU A 47 -4.95 -2.43 -1.03
CA LEU A 47 -4.00 -3.21 -1.79
C LEU A 47 -4.00 -4.67 -1.32
N ASP A 48 -3.63 -5.60 -2.20
CA ASP A 48 -3.35 -6.99 -1.86
C ASP A 48 -1.94 -7.41 -2.30
N ALA A 49 -1.49 -8.59 -1.85
CA ALA A 49 -0.17 -9.13 -2.19
C ALA A 49 0.04 -9.31 -3.70
N HIS A 50 -1.02 -9.54 -4.49
CA HIS A 50 -0.90 -9.69 -5.94
C HIS A 50 -0.58 -8.35 -6.61
N MET A 51 -1.27 -7.28 -6.19
CA MET A 51 -0.99 -5.91 -6.64
C MET A 51 0.45 -5.49 -6.28
N ILE A 52 0.88 -5.76 -5.04
CA ILE A 52 2.26 -5.48 -4.62
C ILE A 52 3.26 -6.30 -5.43
N HIS A 53 3.03 -7.59 -5.61
CA HIS A 53 3.90 -8.44 -6.42
C HIS A 53 4.08 -7.88 -7.85
N GLN A 54 3.00 -7.43 -8.49
CA GLN A 54 3.07 -6.80 -9.81
C GLN A 54 3.87 -5.49 -9.79
N ALA A 55 3.67 -4.64 -8.79
CA ALA A 55 4.40 -3.39 -8.65
C ALA A 55 5.90 -3.62 -8.43
N LEU A 56 6.27 -4.63 -7.64
CA LEU A 56 7.68 -4.98 -7.37
C LEU A 56 8.45 -5.37 -8.64
N HIS A 57 7.81 -5.95 -9.66
CA HIS A 57 8.47 -6.22 -10.96
C HIS A 57 8.91 -4.96 -11.71
N ASN A 58 8.42 -3.78 -11.32
CA ASN A 58 8.82 -2.49 -11.90
C ASN A 58 9.94 -1.80 -11.10
N LEU A 59 10.46 -2.47 -10.07
CA LEU A 59 11.58 -2.02 -9.26
C LEU A 59 12.75 -3.00 -9.42
N ASP A 60 13.94 -2.48 -9.69
CA ASP A 60 15.15 -3.26 -9.50
C ASP A 60 15.47 -3.27 -8.01
N LEU A 61 15.05 -4.32 -7.30
CA LEU A 61 15.09 -4.35 -5.83
C LEU A 61 16.51 -4.28 -5.26
N ASP A 62 17.54 -4.64 -6.05
CA ASP A 62 18.94 -4.52 -5.64
C ASP A 62 19.38 -3.05 -5.51
N GLU A 63 18.63 -2.11 -6.11
CA GLU A 63 18.88 -0.67 -6.02
C GLU A 63 18.35 -0.03 -4.73
N PHE A 64 17.56 -0.74 -3.92
CA PHE A 64 16.86 -0.16 -2.76
C PHE A 64 17.18 -0.89 -1.46
N ASP A 65 17.22 -0.14 -0.35
CA ASP A 65 17.38 -0.67 1.01
C ASP A 65 16.01 -0.83 1.70
N ILE A 66 15.03 0.00 1.30
CA ILE A 66 13.67 -0.02 1.83
C ILE A 66 12.66 0.35 0.76
N VAL A 67 11.51 -0.33 0.79
CA VAL A 67 10.32 -0.01 -0.01
C VAL A 67 9.20 0.37 0.95
N PHE A 68 8.70 1.61 0.87
CA PHE A 68 7.48 1.99 1.56
C PHE A 68 6.27 1.62 0.71
N ILE A 69 5.25 1.07 1.35
CA ILE A 69 3.95 0.79 0.73
C ILE A 69 2.93 1.70 1.42
N GLU A 70 2.46 2.72 0.71
CA GLU A 70 1.33 3.53 1.13
C GLU A 70 0.04 2.86 0.63
N ASN A 71 -0.78 2.39 1.56
CA ASN A 71 -2.04 1.72 1.25
C ASN A 71 -3.17 2.74 1.04
N VAL A 72 -4.29 2.28 0.49
CA VAL A 72 -5.49 3.10 0.35
C VAL A 72 -5.96 3.59 1.72
N GLY A 73 -6.33 4.87 1.82
CA GLY A 73 -6.78 5.51 3.06
C GLY A 73 -8.06 4.90 3.64
N ASN A 74 -7.92 3.80 4.39
CA ASN A 74 -9.02 3.02 4.95
C ASN A 74 -8.56 2.21 6.19
N LEU A 75 -9.28 2.32 7.31
CA LEU A 75 -8.96 1.60 8.56
C LEU A 75 -9.70 0.25 8.71
N VAL A 76 -10.42 -0.19 7.68
CA VAL A 76 -11.24 -1.42 7.69
C VAL A 76 -10.70 -2.44 6.71
N CYS A 77 -10.75 -2.15 5.41
CA CYS A 77 -10.40 -3.13 4.37
C CYS A 77 -8.96 -3.63 4.51
N PRO A 78 -7.93 -2.75 4.61
CA PRO A 78 -6.54 -3.19 4.55
C PRO A 78 -6.12 -4.08 5.72
N ALA A 79 -6.82 -4.00 6.87
CA ALA A 79 -6.53 -4.80 8.05
C ALA A 79 -6.71 -6.33 7.85
N SER A 80 -7.30 -6.75 6.73
CA SER A 80 -7.52 -8.15 6.38
C SER A 80 -6.59 -8.68 5.30
N PHE A 81 -5.65 -7.87 4.79
CA PHE A 81 -4.79 -8.22 3.66
C PHE A 81 -3.32 -8.08 4.05
N ASP A 82 -2.64 -9.22 4.09
CA ASP A 82 -1.18 -9.26 4.15
C ASP A 82 -0.62 -8.96 2.76
N LEU A 83 0.33 -8.03 2.67
CA LEU A 83 0.98 -7.63 1.43
C LEU A 83 2.38 -8.26 1.28
N GLY A 84 2.85 -9.00 2.28
CA GLY A 84 4.23 -9.47 2.37
C GLY A 84 5.19 -8.43 2.92
N GLN A 85 4.68 -7.36 3.55
CA GLN A 85 5.50 -6.37 4.24
C GLN A 85 6.20 -6.96 5.47
N HIS A 86 7.40 -6.46 5.78
CA HIS A 86 8.15 -6.88 6.97
C HIS A 86 7.58 -6.30 8.26
N VAL A 87 7.08 -5.07 8.19
CA VAL A 87 6.47 -4.33 9.31
C VAL A 87 5.26 -3.57 8.83
N ASN A 88 4.27 -3.39 9.70
CA ASN A 88 3.03 -2.67 9.44
C ASN A 88 2.89 -1.46 10.37
N VAL A 89 2.71 -0.26 9.83
CA VAL A 89 2.61 0.99 10.58
C VAL A 89 1.26 1.63 10.37
N THR A 90 0.52 1.87 11.46
CA THR A 90 -0.80 2.50 11.42
C THR A 90 -0.71 3.96 11.87
N LEU A 91 -1.19 4.88 11.04
CA LEU A 91 -1.30 6.29 11.41
C LEU A 91 -2.69 6.59 11.98
N LEU A 92 -2.73 7.27 13.12
CA LEU A 92 -3.91 7.89 13.71
C LEU A 92 -3.68 9.40 13.76
N SER A 93 -4.36 10.19 12.93
CA SER A 93 -4.18 11.64 13.02
C SER A 93 -5.06 12.27 14.11
N VAL A 94 -4.54 13.28 14.82
CA VAL A 94 -5.28 14.01 15.87
C VAL A 94 -6.69 14.44 15.42
N PRO A 95 -6.90 14.99 14.20
CA PRO A 95 -8.24 15.38 13.73
C PRO A 95 -9.26 14.23 13.59
N GLU A 96 -8.82 12.97 13.54
CA GLU A 96 -9.74 11.85 13.43
C GLU A 96 -10.45 11.57 14.77
N GLY A 97 -9.84 11.93 15.90
CA GLY A 97 -10.33 11.60 17.24
C GLY A 97 -9.66 10.35 17.83
N ASP A 98 -9.47 10.34 19.14
CA ASP A 98 -8.69 9.31 19.85
C ASP A 98 -9.41 7.97 20.05
N ASP A 99 -10.69 7.88 19.67
CA ASP A 99 -11.51 6.67 19.81
C ASP A 99 -11.34 5.63 18.69
N LYS A 100 -10.50 5.94 17.67
CA LYS A 100 -10.28 5.07 16.51
C LYS A 100 -9.72 3.69 16.85
N PRO A 101 -8.79 3.52 17.82
CA PRO A 101 -8.33 2.19 18.19
C PRO A 101 -9.46 1.26 18.65
N ALA A 102 -10.39 1.77 19.45
CA ALA A 102 -11.56 1.01 19.88
C ALA A 102 -12.55 0.72 18.74
N LYS A 103 -12.71 1.66 17.79
CA LYS A 103 -13.62 1.51 16.64
C LYS A 103 -13.08 0.60 15.54
N TYR A 104 -11.76 0.54 15.35
CA TYR A 104 -11.10 -0.21 14.27
C TYR A 104 -10.08 -1.22 14.83
N PRO A 105 -10.49 -2.10 15.74
CA PRO A 105 -9.56 -2.85 16.56
C PRO A 105 -8.72 -3.87 15.76
N VAL A 106 -9.18 -4.31 14.59
CA VAL A 106 -8.42 -5.22 13.71
C VAL A 106 -7.19 -4.51 13.13
N MET A 107 -7.35 -3.26 12.68
CA MET A 107 -6.25 -2.46 12.12
C MET A 107 -5.18 -2.17 13.18
N PHE A 108 -5.60 -1.73 14.36
CA PHE A 108 -4.66 -1.33 15.41
C PHE A 108 -4.01 -2.49 16.16
N ARG A 109 -4.60 -3.70 16.13
CA ARG A 109 -3.96 -4.92 16.66
C ARG A 109 -2.85 -5.48 15.77
N THR A 110 -2.94 -5.25 14.47
CA THR A 110 -2.00 -5.80 13.48
C THR A 110 -0.85 -4.84 13.17
N ALA A 111 -0.82 -3.68 13.81
CA ALA A 111 0.26 -2.71 13.68
C ALA A 111 1.47 -3.14 14.53
N ASP A 112 2.67 -3.03 13.96
CA ASP A 112 3.94 -3.14 14.68
C ASP A 112 4.34 -1.80 15.32
N LEU A 113 3.74 -0.70 14.86
CA LEU A 113 3.91 0.65 15.39
C LEU A 113 2.66 1.49 15.08
N VAL A 114 2.24 2.30 16.05
CA VAL A 114 1.19 3.31 15.83
C VAL A 114 1.80 4.70 15.89
N LEU A 115 1.53 5.51 14.86
CA LEU A 115 1.93 6.90 14.81
C LEU A 115 0.73 7.79 15.11
N ILE A 116 0.78 8.55 16.20
CA ILE A 116 -0.18 9.64 16.43
C ILE A 116 0.35 10.85 15.68
N SER A 117 -0.28 11.18 14.55
CA SER A 117 0.20 12.21 13.62
C SER A 117 -0.55 13.53 13.76
N LYS A 118 0.08 14.61 13.27
CA LYS A 118 -0.45 15.99 13.34
C LYS A 118 -0.60 16.48 14.79
N CYS A 119 0.32 16.09 15.68
CA CYS A 119 0.32 16.50 17.09
C CYS A 119 0.46 18.02 17.28
N ASP A 120 0.89 18.76 16.27
CA ASP A 120 0.88 20.23 16.28
C ASP A 120 -0.53 20.83 16.42
N LEU A 121 -1.58 20.01 16.24
CA LEU A 121 -2.98 20.41 16.41
C LEU A 121 -3.53 20.14 17.82
N LEU A 122 -2.83 19.42 18.70
CA LEU A 122 -3.28 19.15 20.08
C LEU A 122 -3.62 20.43 20.87
N PRO A 123 -2.91 21.57 20.73
CA PRO A 123 -3.27 22.80 21.44
C PRO A 123 -4.62 23.41 21.03
N VAL A 124 -5.17 23.03 19.87
CA VAL A 124 -6.41 23.60 19.31
C VAL A 124 -7.55 22.57 19.16
N LEU A 125 -7.25 21.28 19.32
CA LEU A 125 -8.21 20.17 19.31
C LEU A 125 -8.20 19.51 20.69
N ASP A 126 -8.93 20.10 21.64
CA ASP A 126 -8.95 19.67 23.04
C ASP A 126 -9.72 18.36 23.28
N ASP A 127 -10.54 17.92 22.33
CA ASP A 127 -11.26 16.64 22.40
C ASP A 127 -10.35 15.41 22.30
N PHE A 128 -9.20 15.52 21.62
CA PHE A 128 -8.25 14.42 21.47
C PHE A 128 -7.30 14.37 22.67
N LYS A 129 -7.23 13.21 23.33
CA LYS A 129 -6.31 12.90 24.43
C LYS A 129 -5.45 11.70 24.04
N VAL A 130 -4.14 11.92 23.95
CA VAL A 130 -3.14 10.88 23.62
C VAL A 130 -3.25 9.69 24.58
N ASP A 131 -3.32 9.95 25.89
CA ASP A 131 -3.46 8.90 26.90
C ASP A 131 -4.72 8.04 26.70
N ARG A 132 -5.80 8.63 26.19
CA ARG A 132 -7.05 7.91 25.88
C ARG A 132 -6.88 7.00 24.66
N ALA A 133 -6.21 7.47 23.62
CA ALA A 133 -5.86 6.65 22.46
C ALA A 133 -4.98 5.44 22.87
N ILE A 134 -3.98 5.69 23.71
CA ILE A 134 -3.10 4.64 24.26
C ILE A 134 -3.90 3.64 25.10
N GLY A 135 -4.81 4.11 25.95
CA GLY A 135 -5.71 3.24 26.72
C GLY A 135 -6.54 2.33 25.81
N TYR A 136 -7.12 2.87 24.73
CA TYR A 136 -7.86 2.05 23.78
C TYR A 136 -7.00 1.03 23.03
N LEU A 137 -5.74 1.36 22.73
CA LEU A 137 -4.78 0.40 22.16
C LEU A 137 -4.51 -0.76 23.13
N GLN A 138 -4.37 -0.46 24.42
CA GLN A 138 -4.18 -1.46 25.47
C GLN A 138 -5.44 -2.33 25.64
N ASP A 139 -6.64 -1.73 25.62
CA ASP A 139 -7.91 -2.43 25.77
C ASP A 139 -8.15 -3.46 24.66
N ILE A 140 -7.65 -3.20 23.45
CA ILE A 140 -7.73 -4.15 22.32
C ILE A 140 -6.55 -5.13 22.30
N ALA A 141 -5.72 -5.15 23.34
CA ALA A 141 -4.51 -5.95 23.46
C ALA A 141 -3.48 -5.72 22.35
N SER A 142 -3.35 -4.47 21.87
CA SER A 142 -2.25 -4.09 21.00
C SER A 142 -0.97 -3.93 21.82
N ALA A 143 0.12 -4.56 21.36
CA ALA A 143 1.46 -4.42 21.92
C ALA A 143 2.29 -3.36 21.18
N ALA A 144 1.70 -2.69 20.18
CA ALA A 144 2.40 -1.74 19.35
C ALA A 144 2.90 -0.54 20.18
N PRO A 145 4.19 -0.16 20.08
CA PRO A 145 4.64 1.12 20.58
C PRO A 145 3.89 2.27 19.88
N VAL A 146 3.87 3.42 20.53
CA VAL A 146 3.24 4.64 20.03
C VAL A 146 4.28 5.75 19.93
N ILE A 147 4.34 6.42 18.78
CA ILE A 147 5.13 7.63 18.59
C ILE A 147 4.20 8.78 18.23
N GLU A 148 4.27 9.85 18.99
CA GLU A 148 3.62 11.13 18.68
C GLU A 148 4.51 11.94 17.74
N LEU A 149 3.95 12.47 16.65
CA LEU A 149 4.71 13.31 15.73
C LEU A 149 3.89 14.39 15.02
N SER A 150 4.62 15.41 14.57
CA SER A 150 4.16 16.38 13.59
C SER A 150 5.16 16.48 12.45
N ALA A 151 4.76 16.04 11.26
CA ALA A 151 5.57 16.24 10.07
C ALA A 151 5.79 17.73 9.75
N LYS A 152 4.83 18.59 10.12
CA LYS A 152 4.88 20.05 9.87
C LYS A 152 5.83 20.79 10.79
N LYS A 153 5.93 20.36 12.05
CA LYS A 153 6.84 20.95 13.05
C LYS A 153 8.15 20.18 13.18
N HIS A 154 8.24 19.01 12.56
CA HIS A 154 9.31 18.03 12.70
C HIS A 154 9.45 17.46 14.13
N ASP A 155 8.49 17.72 15.00
CA ASP A 155 8.44 17.13 16.35
C ASP A 155 8.16 15.63 16.24
N GLY A 156 8.90 14.82 17.01
CA GLY A 156 8.76 13.35 17.03
C GLY A 156 9.26 12.63 15.77
N LEU A 157 9.57 13.35 14.68
CA LEU A 157 10.16 12.74 13.48
C LEU A 157 11.48 12.02 13.77
N PRO A 158 12.43 12.52 14.58
CA PRO A 158 13.67 11.80 14.86
C PRO A 158 13.43 10.39 15.44
N HIS A 159 12.45 10.22 16.33
CA HIS A 159 12.11 8.91 16.89
C HIS A 159 11.50 7.97 15.83
N TRP A 160 10.70 8.51 14.92
CA TRP A 160 10.18 7.74 13.78
C TRP A 160 11.31 7.30 12.83
N ILE A 161 12.20 8.22 12.47
CA ILE A 161 13.36 7.94 11.61
C ILE A 161 14.26 6.88 12.26
N GLU A 162 14.58 7.03 13.54
CA GLU A 162 15.35 6.05 14.32
C GLU A 162 14.67 4.67 14.33
N TRP A 163 13.36 4.62 14.54
CA TRP A 163 12.62 3.36 14.51
C TRP A 163 12.71 2.67 13.16
N VAL A 164 12.56 3.40 12.04
CA VAL A 164 12.69 2.84 10.69
C VAL A 164 14.10 2.33 10.45
N SER A 165 15.13 3.12 10.78
CA SER A 165 16.52 2.71 10.62
C SER A 165 16.83 1.43 11.39
N HIS A 166 16.36 1.31 12.63
CA HIS A 166 16.49 0.09 13.41
C HIS A 166 15.78 -1.12 12.77
N GLN A 167 14.60 -0.95 12.16
CA GLN A 167 13.96 -2.05 11.44
C GLN A 167 14.79 -2.54 10.25
N VAL A 168 15.38 -1.61 9.49
CA VAL A 168 16.25 -1.94 8.35
C VAL A 168 17.52 -2.66 8.83
N GLU A 169 18.20 -2.12 9.84
CA GLU A 169 19.40 -2.72 10.43
C GLU A 169 19.13 -4.13 10.97
N ASN A 170 18.04 -4.31 11.72
CA ASN A 170 17.64 -5.62 12.24
C ASN A 170 17.36 -6.61 11.11
N ARG A 171 16.76 -6.15 10.00
CA ARG A 171 16.48 -7.00 8.84
C ARG A 171 17.77 -7.43 8.14
N ILE A 172 18.72 -6.53 7.98
CA ILE A 172 20.04 -6.82 7.40
C ILE A 172 20.77 -7.86 8.27
N ALA A 173 20.86 -7.61 9.58
CA ALA A 173 21.50 -8.53 10.52
C ALA A 173 20.84 -9.92 10.49
N TRP A 174 19.50 -9.97 10.43
CA TRP A 174 18.79 -11.24 10.31
C TRP A 174 19.13 -12.00 9.01
N LEU A 175 19.30 -11.29 7.88
CA LEU A 175 19.64 -11.90 6.58
C LEU A 175 21.08 -12.44 6.56
N GLU A 176 22.01 -11.80 7.28
CA GLU A 176 23.38 -12.32 7.43
C GLU A 176 23.39 -13.68 8.15
N GLU A 177 22.51 -13.85 9.13
CA GLU A 177 22.35 -15.11 9.88
C GLU A 177 21.45 -16.12 9.14
N ASN A 178 20.55 -15.65 8.27
CA ASN A 178 19.54 -16.44 7.57
C ASN A 178 19.55 -16.12 6.06
N PRO A 179 20.60 -16.52 5.32
CA PRO A 179 20.74 -16.19 3.92
C PRO A 179 19.57 -16.79 3.12
N LEU A 180 18.94 -15.95 2.30
CA LEU A 180 17.86 -16.40 1.42
C LEU A 180 18.42 -17.42 0.41
N PRO A 181 17.65 -18.46 0.07
CA PRO A 181 18.03 -19.34 -1.02
C PRO A 181 18.17 -18.52 -2.30
N PRO A 182 19.15 -18.85 -3.17
CA PRO A 182 19.28 -18.14 -4.44
C PRO A 182 17.94 -18.21 -5.18
N VAL A 183 17.40 -17.03 -5.51
CA VAL A 183 16.21 -16.93 -6.35
C VAL A 183 16.58 -17.61 -7.66
N ALA A 184 15.90 -18.71 -8.01
CA ALA A 184 16.11 -19.36 -9.30
C ALA A 184 15.91 -18.27 -10.35
N ALA A 185 16.98 -17.93 -11.08
CA ALA A 185 16.99 -16.86 -12.07
C ALA A 185 15.71 -16.96 -12.89
N SER A 186 14.87 -15.92 -12.83
CA SER A 186 13.64 -15.89 -13.61
C SER A 186 14.05 -16.17 -15.05
N THR A 187 13.58 -17.27 -15.60
CA THR A 187 13.67 -17.48 -17.04
C THR A 187 12.98 -16.27 -17.64
N ALA A 188 13.74 -15.47 -18.39
CA ALA A 188 13.23 -14.30 -19.10
C ALA A 188 11.86 -14.67 -19.68
N HIS A 189 10.81 -13.99 -19.25
CA HIS A 189 9.48 -14.15 -19.82
C HIS A 189 9.54 -13.69 -21.27
N SER A 190 9.95 -14.59 -22.16
CA SER A 190 9.75 -14.42 -23.59
C SER A 190 8.24 -14.47 -23.78
N HIS A 191 7.62 -13.31 -23.97
CA HIS A 191 6.30 -13.23 -24.55
C HIS A 191 6.34 -13.96 -25.89
N ALA A 192 5.88 -15.20 -25.91
CA ALA A 192 5.60 -15.91 -27.15
C ALA A 192 4.53 -15.09 -27.90
N PRO A 193 4.69 -14.86 -29.21
CA PRO A 193 3.74 -14.07 -29.98
C PRO A 193 2.36 -14.76 -29.94
N GLN A 194 1.34 -13.94 -29.66
CA GLN A 194 -0.06 -14.31 -29.63
C GLN A 194 -0.43 -15.21 -30.83
N HIS A 195 -1.08 -16.34 -30.53
CA HIS A 195 -1.70 -17.19 -31.54
C HIS A 195 -2.74 -16.38 -32.31
N THR A 196 -2.41 -16.05 -33.57
CA THR A 196 -3.37 -15.53 -34.52
C THR A 196 -4.43 -16.60 -34.80
N HIS A 197 -5.67 -16.38 -34.36
CA HIS A 197 -6.82 -17.16 -34.81
C HIS A 197 -7.01 -16.96 -36.31
N LYS A 198 -6.66 -17.98 -37.11
CA LYS A 198 -7.10 -18.05 -38.52
C LYS A 198 -8.58 -18.47 -38.53
N HIS A 199 -9.46 -17.50 -38.79
CA HIS A 199 -10.81 -17.77 -39.25
C HIS A 199 -10.74 -18.56 -40.57
N THR A 200 -11.19 -19.81 -40.56
CA THR A 200 -11.47 -20.57 -41.78
C THR A 200 -12.78 -20.10 -42.38
N THR A 201 -12.70 -19.78 -43.66
CA THR A 201 -13.74 -19.23 -44.51
C THR A 201 -14.88 -20.21 -44.81
N HIS A 202 -16.08 -19.63 -44.91
CA HIS A 202 -17.36 -20.18 -45.34
C HIS A 202 -17.34 -21.24 -46.45
N THR A 203 -18.18 -22.26 -46.27
CA THR A 203 -18.77 -23.08 -47.35
C THR A 203 -20.23 -22.63 -47.55
N PRO A 204 -20.71 -22.36 -48.78
CA PRO A 204 -22.09 -21.92 -49.00
C PRO A 204 -23.00 -23.12 -49.28
N HIS A 205 -24.07 -23.28 -48.51
CA HIS A 205 -25.21 -24.10 -48.92
C HIS A 205 -26.39 -23.19 -49.28
N LYS A 206 -26.73 -23.20 -50.58
CA LYS A 206 -28.02 -22.74 -51.10
C LYS A 206 -29.09 -23.76 -50.70
N HIS A 207 -30.26 -23.29 -50.27
CA HIS A 207 -31.56 -23.74 -50.81
C HIS A 207 -32.69 -22.77 -50.39
N GLU A 208 -33.34 -22.24 -51.44
CA GLU A 208 -34.75 -21.84 -51.65
C GLU A 208 -35.59 -21.21 -50.53
N ALA A 209 -36.08 -20.00 -50.83
CA ALA A 209 -37.34 -19.41 -50.36
C ALA A 209 -38.41 -19.62 -51.47
N PRO A 210 -39.74 -19.39 -51.27
CA PRO A 210 -40.36 -18.50 -50.28
C PRO A 210 -41.72 -18.97 -49.68
N SER A 211 -42.21 -18.33 -48.61
CA SER A 211 -43.45 -17.51 -48.65
C SER A 211 -43.83 -16.87 -47.29
N THR A 212 -44.34 -15.64 -47.40
CA THR A 212 -45.40 -14.99 -46.58
C THR A 212 -45.17 -14.61 -45.11
N LEU A 213 -44.97 -13.31 -44.90
CA LEU A 213 -45.36 -12.47 -43.74
C LEU A 213 -46.91 -12.45 -43.54
N PRO A 214 -47.48 -12.09 -42.35
CA PRO A 214 -47.26 -10.79 -41.70
C PRO A 214 -47.35 -10.66 -40.15
N GLN A 215 -46.70 -9.58 -39.67
CA GLN A 215 -47.01 -8.57 -38.62
C GLN A 215 -47.48 -8.92 -37.19
N ALA A 216 -46.78 -8.26 -36.23
CA ALA A 216 -47.21 -7.60 -34.96
C ALA A 216 -47.93 -8.46 -33.89
N THR A 217 -47.67 -8.36 -32.58
CA THR A 217 -47.74 -7.16 -31.71
C THR A 217 -46.92 -7.33 -30.41
N SER A 218 -46.70 -6.19 -29.76
CA SER A 218 -46.32 -5.99 -28.35
C SER A 218 -47.25 -6.66 -27.34
N ASP A 219 -46.67 -7.07 -26.20
CA ASP A 219 -47.16 -6.81 -24.83
C ASP A 219 -45.94 -6.78 -23.88
#